data_AF-A0A392Q937-F1
#
_entry.id   AF-A0A392Q937-F1
#
_cell.length_a   1.000
_cell.length_b   1.000
_cell.length_c   1.000
_cell.angle_alpha   90.00
_cell.angle_beta   90.00
_cell.angle_gamma   90.00
#
_symmetry.space_group_name_H-M   'P 1'
#
loop_
_entity.id
_entity.type
_entity.pdbx_description
1 polymer ?
#
loop_
_entity_poly.entity_id
_entity_poly.type
_entity_poly.pdbx_seq_one_letter_code
_entity_poly.pdbx_strand_id
1 'polypeptide(L)'
;VAYLLAPILGFCNAYGSGLTDQNMAYNYGKVALFILAALGGKNNGVVAGLVACGLIKSLASTSSDLMQDFKTSYLTLTSPRSMLVAQAIGTAIGCVVAPLTFFIFYSTNNVGDPNGPFKAPYAIIYRNMAILGVEGFSALPNHCLQFCFGFFAFALLANF
;
A
#
# COMPACT_ATOMS: atom_id res chain seq x y z
N VAL A 1 -4.06 -15.50 5.98
CA VAL A 1 -3.98 -15.16 4.52
C VAL A 1 -3.02 -14.00 4.26
N ALA A 2 -3.24 -12.80 4.82
CA ALA A 2 -2.38 -11.64 4.57
C ALA A 2 -0.88 -11.90 4.86
N TYR A 3 -0.55 -12.55 5.98
CA TYR A 3 0.85 -12.90 6.33
C TYR A 3 1.51 -13.96 5.44
N LEU A 4 0.74 -14.71 4.65
CA LEU A 4 1.28 -15.66 3.66
C LEU A 4 1.53 -14.99 2.30
N LEU A 5 0.65 -14.06 1.90
CA LEU A 5 0.78 -13.34 0.63
C LEU A 5 1.83 -12.23 0.70
N ALA A 6 1.96 -11.57 1.85
CA ALA A 6 2.83 -10.41 2.00
C ALA A 6 4.32 -10.70 1.77
N PRO A 7 4.93 -11.82 2.22
CA PRO A 7 6.34 -12.12 1.96
C PRO A 7 6.63 -12.36 0.47
N ILE A 8 5.72 -13.03 -0.23
CA ILE A 8 5.85 -13.32 -1.67
C ILE A 8 5.77 -12.01 -2.45
N LEU A 9 4.76 -11.18 -2.17
CA LEU A 9 4.60 -9.87 -2.80
C LEU A 9 5.77 -8.94 -2.46
N GLY A 10 6.27 -8.97 -1.23
CA GLY A 10 7.43 -8.21 -0.80
C GLY A 10 8.70 -8.61 -1.55
N PHE A 11 8.94 -9.91 -1.73
CA PHE A 11 10.06 -10.39 -2.53
C PHE A 11 9.99 -9.92 -3.99
N CYS A 12 8.83 -10.10 -4.64
CA CYS A 12 8.61 -9.64 -6.01
C CYS A 12 8.79 -8.12 -6.14
N ASN A 13 8.27 -7.35 -5.18
CA ASN A 13 8.37 -5.89 -5.18
C ASN A 13 9.82 -5.42 -4.96
N ALA A 14 10.55 -6.04 -4.02
CA ALA A 14 11.94 -5.74 -3.77
C ALA A 14 12.81 -6.02 -5.01
N TYR A 15 12.60 -7.15 -5.68
CA TYR A 15 13.30 -7.47 -6.93
C TYR A 15 13.01 -6.44 -8.02
N GLY A 16 11.73 -6.12 -8.24
CA GLY A 16 11.32 -5.10 -9.20
C GLY A 16 11.93 -3.73 -8.89
N SER A 17 11.84 -3.29 -7.64
CA SER A 17 12.42 -2.03 -7.18
C SER A 17 13.94 -2.00 -7.32
N GLY A 18 14.64 -3.13 -7.14
CA GLY A 18 16.09 -3.20 -7.37
C GLY A 18 16.47 -2.91 -8.82
N LEU A 19 15.69 -3.42 -9.77
CA LEU A 19 15.92 -3.29 -11.21
C LEU A 19 15.43 -1.97 -11.79
N THR A 20 14.22 -1.54 -11.43
CA THR A 20 13.53 -0.40 -12.07
C THR A 20 13.48 0.84 -11.20
N ASP A 21 13.96 0.77 -9.96
CA ASP A 21 13.88 1.83 -8.95
C ASP A 21 12.44 2.28 -8.66
N GLN A 22 11.47 1.38 -8.84
CA GLN A 22 10.04 1.68 -8.71
C GLN A 22 9.38 0.78 -7.66
N ASN A 23 8.77 1.39 -6.66
CA ASN A 23 8.07 0.70 -5.58
C ASN A 23 6.55 0.63 -5.85
N MET A 24 6.04 -0.58 -6.02
CA MET A 24 4.63 -0.85 -6.35
C MET A 24 3.77 -1.22 -5.13
N ALA A 25 4.26 -1.03 -3.90
CA ALA A 25 3.60 -1.44 -2.66
C ALA A 25 2.15 -0.94 -2.53
N TYR A 26 1.88 0.30 -2.97
CA TYR A 26 0.53 0.86 -2.96
C TYR A 26 -0.44 0.12 -3.88
N ASN A 27 0.03 -0.35 -5.04
CA ASN A 27 -0.79 -1.11 -5.98
C ASN A 27 -1.10 -2.51 -5.43
N TYR A 28 -0.09 -3.19 -4.88
CA TYR A 28 -0.31 -4.47 -4.19
C TYR A 28 -1.27 -4.35 -3.00
N GLY A 29 -1.14 -3.27 -2.23
CA GLY A 29 -2.07 -2.94 -1.14
C GLY A 29 -3.51 -2.80 -1.62
N LYS A 30 -3.75 -2.05 -2.72
CA LYS A 30 -5.08 -1.89 -3.31
C LYS A 30 -5.67 -3.19 -3.84
N VAL A 31 -4.86 -4.04 -4.49
CA VAL A 31 -5.33 -5.36 -4.95
C VAL A 31 -5.75 -6.21 -3.76
N ALA A 32 -4.93 -6.26 -2.70
CA ALA A 32 -5.27 -6.98 -1.49
C ALA A 32 -6.49 -6.43 -0.77
N LEU A 33 -6.67 -5.10 -0.80
CA LEU A 33 -7.84 -4.42 -0.29
C LEU A 33 -9.11 -4.96 -0.96
N PHE A 34 -9.16 -4.98 -2.29
CA PHE A 34 -10.35 -5.45 -3.01
C PHE A 34 -10.66 -6.92 -2.72
N ILE A 35 -9.62 -7.78 -2.73
CA ILE A 35 -9.80 -9.22 -2.50
C ILE A 35 -10.29 -9.50 -1.07
N LEU A 36 -9.64 -8.92 -0.06
CA LEU A 36 -9.99 -9.21 1.34
C LEU A 36 -11.22 -8.44 1.82
N ALA A 37 -11.53 -7.28 1.23
CA ALA A 37 -12.81 -6.61 1.45
C ALA A 37 -13.98 -7.44 0.92
N ALA A 38 -13.87 -7.97 -0.32
CA ALA A 38 -14.88 -8.84 -0.90
C ALA A 38 -15.09 -10.11 -0.06
N LEU A 39 -13.99 -10.72 0.42
CA LEU A 39 -14.04 -11.95 1.21
C LEU A 39 -14.60 -11.75 2.62
N GLY A 40 -14.44 -10.55 3.20
CA GLY A 40 -14.91 -10.21 4.55
C GLY A 40 -16.41 -9.91 4.68
N GLY A 41 -17.15 -9.86 3.56
CA GLY A 41 -18.60 -9.68 3.52
C GLY A 41 -19.07 -8.29 3.97
N LYS A 42 -20.40 -8.09 3.96
CA LYS A 42 -21.03 -6.76 4.16
C LYS A 42 -20.76 -6.09 5.51
N ASN A 43 -20.62 -6.87 6.58
CA ASN A 43 -20.54 -6.29 7.93
C ASN A 43 -19.10 -5.91 8.33
N ASN A 44 -18.11 -6.72 7.97
CA ASN A 44 -16.71 -6.54 8.42
C ASN A 44 -15.70 -6.37 7.28
N GLY A 45 -16.12 -6.49 6.02
CA GLY A 45 -15.23 -6.46 4.86
C GLY A 45 -14.48 -5.14 4.70
N VAL A 46 -15.11 -3.99 4.99
CA VAL A 46 -14.45 -2.69 4.87
C VAL A 46 -13.25 -2.59 5.81
N VAL A 47 -13.42 -2.94 7.09
CA VAL A 47 -12.34 -2.89 8.08
C VAL A 47 -11.29 -3.94 7.79
N ALA A 48 -11.70 -5.17 7.47
CA ALA A 48 -10.78 -6.26 7.13
C ALA A 48 -9.91 -5.93 5.91
N GLY A 49 -10.51 -5.37 4.86
CA GLY A 49 -9.81 -4.94 3.65
C GLY A 49 -8.84 -3.79 3.88
N LEU A 50 -9.21 -2.79 4.70
CA LEU A 50 -8.33 -1.68 5.06
C LEU A 50 -7.13 -2.13 5.88
N VAL A 51 -7.34 -2.99 6.88
CA VAL A 51 -6.24 -3.54 7.70
C VAL A 51 -5.31 -4.39 6.84
N ALA A 52 -5.88 -5.27 6.00
CA ALA A 52 -5.11 -6.09 5.07
C ALA A 52 -4.27 -5.26 4.09
N CYS A 53 -4.88 -4.22 3.50
CA CYS A 53 -4.22 -3.27 2.63
C CYS A 53 -3.00 -2.64 3.32
N GLY A 54 -3.19 -2.17 4.55
CA GLY A 54 -2.12 -1.56 5.35
C GLY A 54 -0.98 -2.54 5.59
N LEU A 55 -1.27 -3.77 6.02
CA LEU A 55 -0.25 -4.78 6.29
C LEU A 55 0.57 -5.14 5.04
N ILE A 56 -0.10 -5.42 3.92
CA ILE A 56 0.58 -5.82 2.68
C ILE A 56 1.38 -4.65 2.11
N LYS A 57 0.82 -3.43 2.10
CA LYS A 57 1.54 -2.23 1.68
C LYS A 57 2.79 -2.03 2.54
N SER A 58 2.68 -2.08 3.87
CA SER A 58 3.83 -1.84 4.75
C SER A 58 4.94 -2.87 4.51
N LEU A 59 4.61 -4.16 4.46
CA LEU A 59 5.59 -5.22 4.21
C LEU A 59 6.24 -5.12 2.81
N ALA A 60 5.45 -4.82 1.79
CA ALA A 60 5.97 -4.64 0.42
C ALA A 60 6.82 -3.37 0.28
N SER A 61 6.50 -2.30 1.02
CA SER A 61 7.31 -1.07 1.03
C SER A 61 8.62 -1.30 1.73
N THR A 62 8.60 -1.80 2.98
CA THR A 62 9.82 -2.01 3.77
C THR A 62 10.82 -2.93 3.07
N SER A 63 10.35 -3.96 2.37
CA SER A 63 11.21 -4.84 1.58
C SER A 63 11.86 -4.14 0.38
N SER A 64 11.17 -3.19 -0.25
CA SER A 64 11.72 -2.40 -1.37
C SER A 64 12.68 -1.33 -0.89
N ASP A 65 12.33 -0.66 0.21
CA ASP A 65 13.18 0.35 0.85
C ASP A 65 14.50 -0.31 1.30
N LEU A 66 14.44 -1.50 1.91
CA LEU A 66 15.63 -2.27 2.27
C LEU A 66 16.48 -2.66 1.05
N MET A 67 15.87 -2.98 -0.09
CA MET A 67 16.61 -3.25 -1.32
C MET A 67 17.32 -2.00 -1.84
N GLN A 68 16.66 -0.84 -1.82
CA GLN A 68 17.28 0.43 -2.20
C GLN A 68 18.43 0.80 -1.26
N ASP A 69 18.27 0.59 0.04
CA ASP A 69 19.32 0.80 1.04
C ASP A 69 20.51 -0.12 0.78
N PHE A 70 20.29 -1.40 0.45
CA PHE A 70 21.38 -2.30 0.08
C PHE A 70 22.09 -1.90 -1.21
N LYS A 71 21.34 -1.48 -2.24
CA LYS A 71 21.92 -0.97 -3.48
C LYS A 71 22.79 0.26 -3.22
N THR A 72 22.31 1.18 -2.40
CA THR A 72 23.06 2.37 -1.98
C THR A 72 24.31 1.97 -1.20
N SER A 73 24.20 1.03 -0.25
CA SER A 73 25.33 0.53 0.54
C SER A 73 26.43 -0.10 -0.34
N TYR A 74 26.03 -0.79 -1.41
CA TYR A 74 26.96 -1.36 -2.38
C TYR A 74 27.71 -0.26 -3.15
N LEU A 75 27.01 0.80 -3.57
CA LEU A 75 27.61 1.94 -4.27
C LEU A 75 28.55 2.76 -3.36
N THR A 76 28.24 2.86 -2.07
CA THR A 76 29.08 3.56 -1.08
C THR A 76 30.15 2.67 -0.44
N LEU A 77 30.35 1.45 -0.95
CA LEU A 77 31.28 0.45 -0.40
C LEU A 77 31.09 0.19 1.10
N THR A 78 29.87 0.41 1.59
CA THR A 78 29.48 0.19 2.98
C THR A 78 29.09 -1.26 3.19
N SER A 79 29.41 -1.83 4.35
CA SER A 79 29.09 -3.24 4.60
C SER A 79 27.56 -3.48 4.68
N PRO A 80 27.02 -4.50 3.98
CA PRO A 80 25.58 -4.79 3.99
C PRO A 80 25.08 -5.24 5.36
N ARG A 81 25.95 -5.86 6.17
CA ARG A 81 25.62 -6.23 7.55
C ARG A 81 25.37 -5.00 8.43
N SER A 82 26.21 -3.97 8.29
CA SER A 82 26.01 -2.71 9.03
C SER A 82 24.73 -2.01 8.60
N MET A 83 24.40 -2.06 7.30
CA MET A 83 23.14 -1.50 6.79
C MET A 83 21.92 -2.19 7.40
N LEU A 84 21.91 -3.54 7.43
CA LEU A 84 20.82 -4.30 8.04
C LEU A 84 20.63 -3.97 9.53
N VAL A 85 21.73 -3.86 10.28
CA VAL A 85 21.69 -3.48 11.71
C VAL A 85 21.16 -2.05 11.88
N ALA A 86 21.62 -1.11 11.07
CA ALA A 86 21.13 0.27 11.10
C ALA A 86 19.62 0.34 10.80
N GLN A 87 19.13 -0.41 9.81
CA GLN A 87 17.71 -0.48 9.49
C GLN A 87 16.88 -1.08 10.62
N ALA A 88 17.38 -2.13 11.28
CA ALA A 88 16.71 -2.74 12.42
C ALA A 88 16.58 -1.75 13.59
N ILE A 89 17.65 -0.99 13.89
CA ILE A 89 17.65 0.05 14.93
C ILE A 89 16.69 1.18 14.55
N GLY A 90 16.77 1.69 13.32
CA GLY A 90 15.89 2.75 12.82
C GLY A 90 14.42 2.33 12.86
N THR A 91 14.12 1.08 12.48
CA THR A 91 12.77 0.51 12.57
C THR A 91 12.29 0.45 14.02
N ALA A 92 13.13 -0.03 14.95
CA ALA A 92 12.77 -0.11 16.37
C ALA A 92 12.45 1.26 16.97
N ILE A 93 13.25 2.29 16.64
CA ILE A 93 12.99 3.68 17.04
C ILE A 93 11.69 4.16 16.39
N GLY A 94 11.51 3.92 15.10
CA GLY A 94 10.33 4.31 14.33
C GLY A 94 9.03 3.72 14.90
N CYS A 95 9.05 2.47 15.36
CA CYS A 95 7.91 1.82 16.00
C CYS A 95 7.42 2.52 17.27
N VAL A 96 8.27 3.32 17.93
CA VAL A 96 7.91 4.11 19.12
C VAL A 96 7.61 5.55 18.75
N VAL A 97 8.52 6.20 18.01
CA VAL A 97 8.43 7.63 17.70
C VAL A 97 7.26 7.92 16.75
N ALA A 98 7.07 7.13 15.69
CA ALA A 98 6.03 7.41 14.70
C ALA A 98 4.60 7.40 15.27
N PRO A 99 4.15 6.39 16.06
CA PRO A 99 2.82 6.44 16.66
C PRO A 99 2.69 7.55 17.69
N LEU A 100 3.71 7.83 18.51
CA LEU A 100 3.66 8.93 19.47
C LEU A 100 3.48 10.29 18.78
N THR A 101 4.26 10.56 17.73
CA THR A 101 4.11 11.77 16.91
C THR A 101 2.73 11.83 16.28
N PHE A 102 2.23 10.72 15.72
CA PHE A 102 0.88 10.65 15.16
C PHE A 102 -0.20 10.99 16.20
N PHE A 103 -0.12 10.44 17.41
CA PHE A 103 -1.09 10.72 18.47
C PHE A 103 -1.07 12.18 18.94
N ILE A 104 0.11 12.79 19.03
CA ILE A 104 0.23 14.22 19.34
C ILE A 104 -0.45 15.05 18.26
N PHE A 105 -0.16 14.79 17.00
CA PHE A 105 -0.80 15.48 15.87
C PHE A 105 -2.32 15.28 15.85
N TYR A 106 -2.79 14.06 16.09
CA TYR A 106 -4.21 13.71 16.10
C TYR A 106 -4.98 14.34 17.26
N SER A 107 -4.35 14.50 18.44
CA SER A 107 -4.98 15.11 19.61
C SER A 107 -5.04 16.64 19.54
N THR A 108 -4.03 17.26 18.93
CA THR A 108 -3.88 18.73 18.89
C THR A 108 -4.53 19.37 17.68
N ASN A 109 -4.71 18.63 16.59
CA ASN A 109 -5.31 19.11 15.36
C ASN A 109 -6.57 18.29 15.06
N ASN A 110 -7.62 18.94 14.56
CA ASN A 110 -8.82 18.25 14.06
C ASN A 110 -8.53 17.54 12.73
N VAL A 111 -7.71 16.48 12.79
CA VAL A 111 -7.31 15.69 11.63
C VAL A 111 -8.55 15.00 11.06
N GLY A 112 -8.83 15.26 9.78
CA GLY A 112 -10.01 14.71 9.09
C GLY A 112 -11.22 15.64 9.02
N ASP A 113 -11.15 16.85 9.59
CA ASP A 113 -12.17 17.88 9.38
C ASP A 113 -12.20 18.30 7.89
N PRO A 114 -13.33 18.16 7.17
CA PRO A 114 -13.47 18.58 5.77
C PRO A 114 -13.20 20.07 5.53
N ASN A 115 -13.42 20.91 6.55
CA ASN A 115 -13.26 22.36 6.50
C ASN A 115 -11.96 22.84 7.17
N GLY A 116 -11.26 21.93 7.87
CA GLY A 116 -10.00 22.23 8.54
C GLY A 116 -8.79 22.21 7.60
N PRO A 117 -7.62 22.67 8.09
CA PRO A 117 -6.36 22.63 7.34
C PRO A 117 -5.79 21.20 7.20
N PHE A 118 -6.12 20.28 8.12
CA PHE A 118 -5.61 18.91 8.15
C PHE A 118 -6.62 17.89 7.58
N LYS A 119 -7.00 18.07 6.32
CA LYS A 119 -7.93 17.16 5.63
C LYS A 119 -7.29 15.79 5.43
N ALA A 120 -8.08 14.73 5.53
CA ALA A 120 -7.64 13.35 5.30
C ALA A 120 -8.23 12.76 3.99
N PRO A 121 -7.92 13.32 2.81
CA PRO A 121 -8.56 12.92 1.56
C PRO A 121 -8.29 11.45 1.21
N TYR A 122 -7.09 10.96 1.50
CA TYR A 122 -6.75 9.56 1.27
C TYR A 122 -7.57 8.59 2.12
N ALA A 123 -7.92 8.95 3.35
CA ALA A 123 -8.75 8.08 4.20
C ALA A 123 -10.13 7.84 3.56
N ILE A 124 -10.72 8.89 2.98
CA ILE A 124 -12.00 8.82 2.26
C ILE A 124 -11.87 7.94 1.02
N ILE A 125 -10.80 8.14 0.23
CA ILE A 125 -10.55 7.36 -0.99
C ILE A 125 -10.41 5.86 -0.67
N TYR A 126 -9.58 5.49 0.30
CA TYR A 126 -9.37 4.08 0.66
C TYR A 126 -10.62 3.46 1.28
N ARG A 127 -11.40 4.22 2.07
CA ARG A 127 -12.70 3.76 2.57
C ARG A 127 -13.67 3.46 1.42
N ASN A 128 -13.77 4.34 0.44
CA ASN A 128 -14.64 4.14 -0.71
C ASN A 128 -14.18 2.96 -1.58
N MET A 129 -12.87 2.77 -1.75
CA MET A 129 -12.32 1.56 -2.40
C MET A 129 -12.71 0.29 -1.64
N ALA A 130 -12.68 0.32 -0.31
CA ALA A 130 -13.04 -0.84 0.50
C ALA A 130 -14.54 -1.15 0.41
N ILE A 131 -15.39 -0.13 0.36
CA ILE A 131 -16.83 -0.28 0.11
C ILE A 131 -17.07 -0.87 -1.28
N LEU A 132 -16.40 -0.35 -2.32
CA LEU A 132 -16.45 -0.91 -3.67
C LEU A 132 -16.03 -2.39 -3.69
N GLY A 133 -15.02 -2.77 -2.90
CA GLY A 133 -14.61 -4.17 -2.76
C GLY A 133 -15.70 -5.06 -2.13
N VAL A 134 -16.48 -4.54 -1.18
CA VAL A 134 -17.58 -5.26 -0.53
C VAL A 134 -18.83 -5.33 -1.40
N GLU A 135 -19.21 -4.23 -2.04
CA GLU A 135 -20.42 -4.13 -2.87
C GLU A 135 -20.23 -4.72 -4.27
N GLY A 136 -18.98 -4.88 -4.69
CA GLY A 136 -18.60 -5.48 -5.97
C GLY A 136 -18.88 -4.57 -7.16
N PHE A 137 -18.95 -5.16 -8.35
CA PHE A 137 -19.05 -4.41 -9.60
C PHE A 137 -20.33 -3.57 -9.75
N SER A 138 -21.37 -3.89 -8.98
CA SER A 138 -22.64 -3.15 -8.97
C SER A 138 -22.51 -1.73 -8.41
N ALA A 139 -21.46 -1.44 -7.65
CA ALA A 139 -21.19 -0.11 -7.10
C ALA A 139 -20.37 0.79 -8.05
N LEU A 140 -19.92 0.28 -9.20
CA LEU A 140 -19.21 1.10 -10.18
C LEU A 140 -20.19 1.96 -11.02
N PRO A 141 -19.77 3.16 -11.47
CA PRO A 141 -20.58 3.98 -12.36
C PRO A 141 -20.99 3.24 -13.64
N ASN A 142 -22.16 3.58 -14.16
CA ASN A 142 -22.67 3.03 -15.42
C ASN A 142 -21.62 3.15 -16.53
N HIS A 143 -21.48 2.09 -17.33
CA HIS A 143 -20.51 1.97 -18.43
C HIS A 143 -19.03 1.93 -18.05
N CYS A 144 -18.64 2.00 -16.76
CA CYS A 144 -17.22 1.98 -16.36
C CYS A 144 -16.46 0.76 -16.91
N LEU A 145 -17.04 -0.45 -16.76
CA LEU A 145 -16.43 -1.68 -17.28
C LEU A 145 -16.36 -1.70 -18.81
N GLN A 146 -17.36 -1.14 -19.50
CA GLN A 146 -17.37 -1.07 -20.97
C GLN A 146 -16.23 -0.19 -21.48
N PHE A 147 -15.99 0.96 -20.84
CA PHE A 147 -14.84 1.81 -21.15
C PHE A 147 -13.52 1.10 -20.82
N CYS A 148 -13.40 0.45 -19.67
CA CYS A 148 -12.18 -0.29 -19.30
C CYS A 148 -11.83 -1.37 -20.33
N PHE A 149 -12.79 -2.21 -20.73
CA PHE A 149 -12.57 -3.23 -21.75
C PHE A 149 -12.33 -2.63 -23.13
N GLY A 150 -13.01 -1.55 -23.48
CA GLY A 150 -12.82 -0.83 -24.74
C GLY A 150 -11.39 -0.28 -24.88
N PHE A 151 -10.89 0.43 -23.86
CA PHE A 151 -9.52 0.94 -23.87
C PHE A 151 -8.48 -0.17 -23.79
N PHE A 152 -8.75 -1.25 -23.04
CA PHE A 152 -7.85 -2.40 -22.99
C PHE A 152 -7.73 -3.09 -24.36
N ALA A 153 -8.85 -3.33 -25.04
CA ALA A 153 -8.87 -3.88 -26.39
C ALA A 153 -8.17 -2.93 -27.40
N PHE A 154 -8.43 -1.62 -27.30
CA PHE A 154 -7.75 -0.63 -28.12
C PHE A 154 -6.22 -0.66 -27.91
N ALA A 155 -5.76 -0.72 -26.67
CA ALA A 155 -4.33 -0.79 -26.35
C ALA A 155 -3.68 -2.07 -26.90
N LEU A 156 -4.36 -3.22 -26.83
CA LEU A 156 -3.88 -4.46 -27.44
C LEU A 156 -3.78 -4.34 -28.96
N LEU A 157 -4.81 -3.81 -29.61
CA LEU A 157 -4.82 -3.63 -31.06
C LEU A 157 -3.80 -2.61 -31.56
N ALA A 158 -3.50 -1.58 -30.77
CA ALA A 158 -2.52 -0.55 -31.12
C ALA A 158 -1.06 -0.98 -30.90
N ASN A 159 -0.82 -2.02 -30.09
CA ASN A 159 0.52 -2.58 -29.85
C ASN A 159 0.81 -3.83 -30.70
N PHE A 160 -0.12 -4.25 -31.56
CA PHE A 160 0.07 -5.21 -32.64
C PHE A 160 0.33 -4.48 -33.96
#